data_AF-A0A4U9WPE6-F1
#
_entry.id   AF-A0A4U9WPE6-F1
#
_cell.length_a   1.000
_cell.length_b   1.000
_cell.length_c   1.000
_cell.angle_alpha   90.00
_cell.angle_beta   90.00
_cell.angle_gamma   90.00
#
_symmetry.space_group_name_H-M   'P 1'
#
loop_
_entity.id
_entity.type
_entity.pdbx_description
1 polymer ?
#
loop_
_entity_poly.entity_id
_entity_poly.type
_entity_poly.pdbx_seq_one_letter_code
_entity_poly.pdbx_strand_id
1 'polypeptide(L)'
;MKSCCKKCTKKRVEKALVVDDSFHLLGMITVKDFQKAERKPNACKDEHGRLRVGAAVGAGAGNEERVDALVAAGVDVLLIDSSHGHSEGVLQRIRETRAKYPDLQILGGNVATGAGAKALMEAGVSAVKVGIGPGSICTTRIVTGVGVPQITAIARCGRSVGRDWYPSYR
;
A
#
# COMPACT_ATOMS: atom_id res chain seq x y z
N MET A 1 -12.16 3.53 23.33
CA MET A 1 -12.55 4.77 22.60
C MET A 1 -13.93 5.34 22.97
N LYS A 2 -15.05 4.61 22.82
CA LYS A 2 -16.41 5.17 23.06
C LYS A 2 -16.64 5.78 24.46
N SER A 3 -16.03 5.20 25.49
CA SER A 3 -16.06 5.74 26.86
C SER A 3 -15.38 7.11 26.98
N CYS A 4 -14.27 7.34 26.26
CA CYS A 4 -13.57 8.62 26.24
C CYS A 4 -14.42 9.72 25.58
N CYS A 5 -15.06 9.42 24.45
CA CYS A 5 -15.96 10.37 23.76
C CYS A 5 -17.07 10.86 24.70
N LYS A 6 -17.75 9.93 25.39
CA LYS A 6 -18.80 10.27 26.39
C LYS A 6 -18.27 11.19 27.49
N LYS A 7 -17.06 10.96 28.00
CA LYS A 7 -16.42 11.81 29.00
C LYS A 7 -16.13 13.22 28.46
N CYS A 8 -15.58 13.33 27.24
CA CYS A 8 -15.31 14.61 26.59
C CYS A 8 -16.58 15.44 26.39
N THR A 9 -17.64 14.84 25.84
CA THR A 9 -18.92 15.52 25.60
C THR A 9 -19.57 15.96 26.91
N LYS A 10 -19.59 15.10 27.94
CA LYS A 10 -20.15 15.43 29.26
C LYS A 10 -19.41 16.59 29.93
N LYS A 11 -18.08 16.62 29.83
CA LYS A 11 -17.24 17.67 30.41
C LYS A 11 -17.06 18.89 29.51
N ARG A 12 -17.65 18.89 28.30
CA ARG A 12 -17.51 19.95 27.27
C ARG A 12 -16.04 20.29 26.96
N VAL A 13 -15.18 19.27 26.89
CA VAL A 13 -13.75 19.42 26.54
C VAL A 13 -13.48 18.82 25.17
N GLU A 14 -12.68 19.51 24.35
CA GLU A 14 -12.35 19.07 22.99
C GLU A 14 -11.22 18.03 22.93
N LYS A 15 -10.36 18.01 23.95
CA LYS A 15 -9.15 17.20 24.01
C LYS A 15 -9.14 16.43 25.31
N ALA A 16 -8.75 15.16 25.26
CA ALA A 16 -8.52 14.31 26.42
C ALA A 16 -7.09 13.79 26.36
N LEU A 17 -6.31 14.10 27.39
CA LEU A 17 -5.01 13.50 27.60
C LEU A 17 -5.20 12.08 28.16
N VAL A 18 -4.42 11.14 27.64
CA VAL A 18 -4.38 9.76 28.09
C VAL A 18 -3.11 9.60 28.89
N VAL A 19 -3.24 9.14 30.13
CA VAL A 19 -2.11 8.90 31.05
C VAL A 19 -2.10 7.46 31.53
N ASP A 20 -0.95 6.96 31.94
CA ASP A 20 -0.82 5.68 32.65
C ASP A 20 -1.16 5.81 34.15
N ASP A 21 -1.07 4.70 34.90
CA ASP A 21 -1.35 4.66 36.34
C ASP A 21 -0.34 5.46 37.17
N SER A 22 0.85 5.74 36.62
CA SER A 22 1.89 6.58 37.23
C SER A 22 1.78 8.05 36.81
N PHE A 23 0.71 8.43 36.11
CA PHE A 23 0.42 9.77 35.61
C PHE A 23 1.36 10.27 34.50
N HIS A 24 2.07 9.39 33.79
CA HIS A 24 2.82 9.76 32.60
C HIS A 24 1.91 9.94 31.39
N LEU A 25 2.20 10.93 30.55
CA LEU A 25 1.43 11.22 29.34
C LEU A 25 1.71 10.17 28.25
N LEU A 26 0.69 9.40 27.88
CA LEU A 26 0.72 8.43 26.78
C LEU A 26 0.27 9.04 25.45
N GLY A 27 -0.58 10.07 25.49
CA GLY A 27 -1.06 10.71 24.28
C GLY A 27 -2.31 11.56 24.47
N MET A 28 -2.99 11.86 23.37
CA MET A 28 -4.17 12.72 23.35
C MET A 28 -5.20 12.25 22.32
N ILE A 29 -6.47 12.37 22.66
CA ILE A 29 -7.60 12.09 21.77
C ILE A 29 -8.45 13.34 21.64
N THR A 30 -8.96 13.64 20.44
CA THR A 30 -9.81 14.82 20.22
C THR A 30 -11.27 14.46 19.88
N VAL A 31 -12.19 15.37 20.19
CA VAL A 31 -13.61 15.25 19.80
C VAL A 31 -13.77 15.18 18.27
N LYS A 32 -12.89 15.87 17.53
CA LYS A 32 -12.89 15.87 16.06
C LYS A 32 -12.61 14.47 15.49
N ASP A 33 -11.77 13.67 16.14
CA ASP A 33 -11.47 12.30 15.68
C ASP A 33 -12.72 11.40 15.74
N PHE A 34 -13.53 11.54 16.79
CA PHE A 34 -14.81 10.84 16.91
C PHE A 34 -15.81 11.30 15.84
N GLN A 35 -15.98 12.61 15.66
CA GLN A 35 -16.87 13.16 14.64
C GLN A 35 -16.47 12.73 13.23
N LYS A 36 -15.16 12.71 12.93
CA LYS A 36 -14.66 12.19 11.65
C LYS A 36 -14.96 10.71 11.48
N ALA A 37 -14.79 9.90 12.53
CA ALA A 37 -15.08 8.47 12.47
C ALA A 37 -16.57 8.18 12.24
N GLU A 38 -17.49 8.90 12.91
CA GLU A 38 -18.93 8.76 12.70
C GLU A 38 -19.37 9.23 11.32
N ARG A 39 -18.81 10.36 10.83
CA ARG A 39 -19.13 10.90 9.50
C ARG A 39 -18.56 10.08 8.35
N LYS A 40 -17.52 9.27 8.59
CA LYS A 40 -16.81 8.48 7.58
C LYS A 40 -16.69 7.01 8.04
N PRO A 41 -17.81 6.27 8.12
CA PRO A 41 -17.82 4.90 8.62
C PRO A 41 -17.02 3.94 7.74
N ASN A 42 -16.97 4.20 6.42
CA ASN A 42 -16.25 3.38 5.45
C ASN A 42 -14.82 3.90 5.16
N ALA A 43 -14.23 4.69 6.06
CA ALA A 43 -12.86 5.17 5.88
C ALA A 43 -11.87 3.99 5.92
N CYS A 44 -10.91 3.99 4.98
CA CYS A 44 -9.84 3.00 4.95
C CYS A 44 -8.87 3.25 6.11
N LYS A 45 -8.96 2.42 7.14
CA LYS A 45 -8.19 2.56 8.38
C LYS A 45 -7.43 1.29 8.71
N ASP A 46 -6.35 1.44 9.46
CA ASP A 46 -5.64 0.32 10.08
C ASP A 46 -6.36 -0.16 11.34
N GLU A 47 -5.82 -1.19 11.98
CA GLU A 47 -6.34 -1.78 13.23
C GLU A 47 -6.30 -0.81 14.43
N HIS A 48 -5.49 0.24 14.36
CA HIS A 48 -5.40 1.29 15.36
C HIS A 48 -6.33 2.48 15.07
N GLY A 49 -7.07 2.44 13.96
CA GLY A 49 -8.00 3.49 13.55
C GLY A 49 -7.35 4.69 12.84
N ARG A 50 -6.07 4.59 12.47
CA ARG A 50 -5.35 5.57 11.64
C ARG A 50 -5.71 5.38 10.17
N LEU A 51 -5.63 6.43 9.36
CA LEU A 51 -5.84 6.30 7.91
C LEU A 51 -4.68 5.52 7.30
N ARG A 52 -5.00 4.58 6.40
CA ARG A 52 -3.95 3.86 5.68
C ARG A 52 -3.25 4.75 4.66
N VAL A 53 -1.94 4.58 4.51
CA VAL A 53 -1.10 5.33 3.58
C VAL A 53 -0.28 4.37 2.73
N GLY A 54 -0.27 4.64 1.42
CA GLY A 54 0.61 3.97 0.48
C GLY A 54 1.64 4.93 -0.11
N ALA A 55 2.81 4.40 -0.48
CA ALA A 55 3.86 5.16 -1.15
C ALA A 55 4.44 4.36 -2.31
N ALA A 56 5.07 5.06 -3.26
CA ALA A 56 5.74 4.45 -4.41
C ALA A 56 7.21 4.85 -4.47
N VAL A 57 8.07 3.91 -4.86
CA VAL A 57 9.49 4.10 -5.09
C VAL A 57 9.90 3.43 -6.40
N GLY A 58 10.93 3.97 -7.06
CA GLY A 58 11.53 3.30 -8.22
C GLY A 58 12.47 2.16 -7.81
N ALA A 59 12.95 1.39 -8.79
CA ALA A 59 13.95 0.34 -8.58
C ALA A 59 15.41 0.81 -8.69
N GLY A 60 15.65 2.08 -9.05
CA GLY A 60 17.01 2.63 -9.20
C GLY A 60 17.81 2.62 -7.90
N ALA A 61 19.14 2.70 -8.02
CA ALA A 61 20.05 2.80 -6.88
C ALA A 61 19.72 4.01 -5.98
N GLY A 62 19.92 3.87 -4.67
CA GLY A 62 19.64 4.90 -3.67
C GLY A 62 18.17 4.98 -3.23
N ASN A 63 17.28 4.18 -3.80
CA ASN A 63 15.89 4.11 -3.32
C ASN A 63 15.75 3.26 -2.05
N GLU A 64 16.77 2.51 -1.63
CA GLU A 64 16.81 1.75 -0.38
C GLU A 64 16.58 2.65 0.83
N GLU A 65 17.32 3.76 0.92
CA GLU A 65 17.18 4.73 2.01
C GLU A 65 15.78 5.35 2.04
N ARG A 66 15.18 5.54 0.86
CA ARG A 66 13.80 6.04 0.74
C ARG A 66 12.80 5.01 1.23
N VAL A 67 13.00 3.72 0.93
CA VAL A 67 12.18 2.64 1.48
C VAL A 67 12.28 2.64 3.00
N ASP A 68 13.50 2.70 3.54
CA ASP A 68 13.74 2.67 4.98
C ASP A 68 13.04 3.83 5.69
N ALA A 69 13.15 5.05 5.13
CA ALA A 69 12.47 6.23 5.66
C ALA A 69 10.94 6.10 5.63
N LEU A 70 10.37 5.53 4.56
CA LEU A 70 8.93 5.32 4.44
C LEU A 70 8.41 4.26 5.42
N VAL A 71 9.16 3.17 5.60
CA VAL A 71 8.81 2.13 6.57
C VAL A 71 8.92 2.66 7.99
N ALA A 72 9.98 3.42 8.31
CA ALA A 72 10.13 4.07 9.61
C ALA A 72 8.98 5.07 9.90
N ALA A 73 8.47 5.73 8.87
CA ALA A 73 7.29 6.61 8.98
C ALA A 73 5.96 5.85 9.12
N GLY A 74 5.96 4.52 8.97
CA GLY A 74 4.78 3.67 9.15
C GLY A 74 3.88 3.56 7.91
N VAL A 75 4.46 3.51 6.70
CA VAL A 75 3.69 3.23 5.48
C VAL A 75 3.02 1.84 5.56
N ASP A 76 1.73 1.75 5.20
CA ASP A 76 1.00 0.48 5.20
C ASP A 76 1.34 -0.38 3.99
N VAL A 77 1.57 0.26 2.84
CA VAL A 77 1.76 -0.41 1.56
C VAL A 77 2.78 0.32 0.69
N LEU A 78 3.75 -0.43 0.16
CA LEU A 78 4.82 0.11 -0.67
C LEU A 78 4.72 -0.45 -2.10
N LEU A 79 4.66 0.43 -3.09
CA LEU A 79 4.72 0.07 -4.50
C LEU A 79 6.14 0.28 -5.04
N ILE A 80 6.76 -0.79 -5.52
CA ILE A 80 7.95 -0.70 -6.38
C ILE A 80 7.45 -0.46 -7.81
N ASP A 81 7.57 0.78 -8.27
CA ASP A 81 6.97 1.29 -9.49
C ASP A 81 7.99 1.38 -10.64
N SER A 82 7.59 0.89 -11.80
CA SER A 82 8.33 0.96 -13.06
C SER A 82 7.37 0.93 -14.24
N SER A 83 7.79 1.50 -15.37
CA SER A 83 7.07 1.34 -16.64
C SER A 83 7.03 -0.13 -17.09
N HIS A 84 8.06 -0.91 -16.73
CA HIS A 84 8.13 -2.35 -16.94
C HIS A 84 8.74 -3.08 -15.73
N GLY A 85 7.86 -3.67 -14.91
CA GLY A 85 8.23 -4.35 -13.68
C GLY A 85 8.82 -5.76 -13.87
N HIS A 86 8.67 -6.36 -15.06
CA HIS A 86 9.30 -7.64 -15.38
C HIS A 86 10.74 -7.44 -15.89
N SER A 87 11.56 -6.82 -15.04
CA SER A 87 12.98 -6.58 -15.29
C SER A 87 13.79 -6.98 -14.06
N GLU A 88 15.02 -7.46 -14.26
CA GLU A 88 15.81 -8.03 -13.17
C GLU A 88 16.06 -7.02 -12.03
N GLY A 89 16.33 -5.75 -12.36
CA GLY A 89 16.51 -4.72 -11.33
C GLY A 89 15.27 -4.49 -10.46
N VAL A 90 14.06 -4.57 -11.04
CA VAL A 90 12.81 -4.46 -10.28
C VAL A 90 12.58 -5.71 -9.43
N LEU A 91 12.77 -6.90 -9.99
CA LEU A 91 12.61 -8.16 -9.27
C LEU A 91 13.58 -8.25 -8.10
N GLN A 92 14.85 -7.86 -8.31
CA GLN A 92 15.86 -7.86 -7.28
C GLN A 92 15.52 -6.87 -6.15
N ARG A 93 15.06 -5.67 -6.49
CA ARG A 93 14.58 -4.70 -5.48
C ARG A 93 13.43 -5.25 -4.63
N ILE A 94 12.48 -5.94 -5.26
CA ILE A 94 11.36 -6.57 -4.55
C ILE A 94 11.89 -7.63 -3.58
N ARG A 95 12.79 -8.52 -4.03
CA ARG A 95 13.37 -9.57 -3.19
C ARG A 95 14.09 -8.99 -1.98
N GLU A 96 14.93 -7.99 -2.20
CA GLU A 96 15.67 -7.29 -1.13
C GLU A 96 14.72 -6.61 -0.13
N THR A 97 13.70 -5.92 -0.65
CA THR A 97 12.71 -5.23 0.19
C THR A 97 11.89 -6.22 1.01
N ARG A 98 11.45 -7.33 0.42
CA ARG A 98 10.75 -8.40 1.13
C ARG A 98 11.63 -9.07 2.18
N ALA A 99 12.90 -9.32 1.88
CA ALA A 99 13.84 -9.92 2.82
C ALA A 99 14.07 -9.03 4.05
N LYS A 100 14.13 -7.71 3.85
CA LYS A 100 14.31 -6.73 4.94
C LYS A 100 13.01 -6.47 5.72
N TYR A 101 11.87 -6.48 5.03
CA TYR A 101 10.55 -6.15 5.59
C TYR A 101 9.53 -7.26 5.29
N PRO A 102 9.61 -8.39 6.01
CA PRO A 102 8.80 -9.58 5.71
C PRO A 102 7.29 -9.35 5.83
N ASP A 103 6.85 -8.45 6.71
CA ASP A 103 5.42 -8.19 6.96
C ASP A 103 4.83 -7.03 6.14
N LEU A 104 5.69 -6.24 5.48
CA LEU A 104 5.26 -5.08 4.70
C LEU A 104 4.41 -5.52 3.50
N GLN A 105 3.31 -4.82 3.23
CA GLN A 105 2.55 -5.07 2.00
C GLN A 105 3.28 -4.44 0.82
N ILE A 106 3.79 -5.27 -0.09
CA ILE A 106 4.59 -4.84 -1.23
C ILE A 106 3.78 -5.03 -2.51
N LEU A 107 3.63 -3.98 -3.30
CA LEU A 107 3.10 -4.04 -4.66
C LEU A 107 4.27 -3.95 -5.65
N GLY A 108 4.17 -4.67 -6.76
CA GLY A 108 5.13 -4.55 -7.86
C GLY A 108 4.43 -4.37 -9.20
N GLY A 109 5.06 -3.60 -10.09
CA GLY A 109 4.58 -3.43 -11.45
C GLY A 109 5.39 -2.39 -12.22
N ASN A 110 4.98 -2.04 -13.44
CA ASN A 110 3.82 -2.55 -14.16
C ASN A 110 4.13 -3.80 -14.98
N VAL A 111 3.17 -4.72 -15.08
CA VAL A 111 3.24 -5.86 -16.02
C VAL A 111 1.98 -5.94 -16.88
N ALA A 112 2.07 -6.62 -18.02
CA ALA A 112 0.93 -6.85 -18.90
C ALA A 112 0.84 -8.30 -19.42
N THR A 113 1.69 -9.19 -18.89
CA THR A 113 1.80 -10.60 -19.28
C THR A 113 1.71 -11.48 -18.05
N GLY A 114 1.21 -12.71 -18.23
CA GLY A 114 1.14 -13.67 -17.14
C GLY A 114 2.51 -14.07 -16.59
N ALA A 115 3.52 -14.18 -17.46
CA ALA A 115 4.90 -14.42 -17.04
C ALA A 115 5.43 -13.31 -16.11
N GLY A 116 5.20 -12.04 -16.47
CA GLY A 116 5.60 -10.92 -15.62
C GLY A 116 4.86 -10.89 -14.28
N ALA A 117 3.57 -11.24 -14.26
CA ALA A 117 2.82 -11.36 -13.01
C ALA A 117 3.41 -12.45 -12.10
N LYS A 118 3.69 -13.65 -12.64
CA LYS A 118 4.32 -14.74 -11.90
C LYS A 118 5.69 -14.37 -11.36
N ALA A 119 6.53 -13.74 -12.19
CA ALA A 119 7.87 -13.31 -11.77
C ALA A 119 7.82 -12.34 -10.58
N LEU A 120 6.88 -11.39 -10.58
CA LEU A 120 6.69 -10.48 -9.44
C LEU A 120 6.24 -11.22 -8.18
N MET A 121 5.34 -12.20 -8.30
CA MET A 121 4.90 -13.01 -7.16
C MET A 121 6.04 -13.85 -6.58
N GLU A 122 6.81 -14.50 -7.44
CA GLU A 122 7.98 -15.29 -7.05
C GLU A 122 9.05 -14.40 -6.38
N ALA A 123 9.17 -13.14 -6.79
CA ALA A 123 10.02 -12.16 -6.12
C ALA A 123 9.50 -11.75 -4.72
N GLY A 124 8.21 -11.96 -4.44
CA GLY A 124 7.63 -11.77 -3.10
C GLY A 124 6.66 -10.59 -2.94
N VAL A 125 6.04 -10.09 -4.02
CA VAL A 125 4.99 -9.07 -3.88
C VAL A 125 3.72 -9.64 -3.23
N SER A 126 3.02 -8.80 -2.47
CA SER A 126 1.67 -9.06 -1.97
C SER A 126 0.60 -8.80 -3.03
N ALA A 127 0.88 -7.93 -4.01
CA ALA A 127 -0.05 -7.60 -5.10
C ALA A 127 0.69 -7.16 -6.38
N VAL A 128 0.08 -7.40 -7.54
CA VAL A 128 0.63 -7.06 -8.86
C VAL A 128 -0.14 -5.90 -9.48
N LYS A 129 0.58 -4.86 -9.93
CA LYS A 129 0.01 -3.74 -10.69
C LYS A 129 0.08 -4.01 -12.20
N VAL A 130 -1.09 -4.05 -12.85
CA VAL A 130 -1.23 -4.48 -14.25
C VAL A 130 -1.57 -3.31 -15.18
N GLY A 131 -0.80 -3.17 -16.27
CA GLY A 131 -1.11 -2.29 -17.40
C GLY A 131 0.12 -1.58 -17.97
N ILE A 132 0.30 -1.62 -19.29
CA ILE A 132 1.37 -0.88 -20.00
C ILE A 132 0.74 -0.10 -21.15
N GLY A 133 0.81 1.24 -21.07
CA GLY A 133 0.24 2.15 -22.06
C GLY A 133 -1.30 2.42 -22.06
N PRO A 134 -2.15 1.98 -21.10
CA PRO A 134 -3.59 2.26 -21.15
C PRO A 134 -4.02 3.57 -20.48
N GLY A 135 -3.09 4.26 -19.80
CA GLY A 135 -3.42 5.46 -19.02
C GLY A 135 -3.83 6.62 -19.92
N SER A 136 -4.79 7.43 -19.49
CA SER A 136 -5.32 8.57 -20.26
C SER A 136 -4.25 9.58 -20.70
N ILE A 137 -3.22 9.77 -19.88
CA ILE A 137 -2.07 10.64 -20.15
C ILE A 137 -0.80 9.87 -20.55
N CYS A 138 -0.86 8.54 -20.61
CA CYS A 138 0.32 7.71 -20.80
C CYS A 138 0.66 7.64 -22.30
N THR A 139 1.80 8.22 -22.68
CA THR A 139 2.26 8.23 -24.09
C THR A 139 3.13 7.02 -24.44
N THR A 140 3.33 6.06 -23.54
CA THR A 140 4.21 4.89 -23.78
C THR A 140 3.87 4.18 -25.07
N ARG A 141 2.58 3.93 -25.36
CA ARG A 141 2.16 3.29 -26.62
C ARG A 141 2.57 4.11 -27.86
N ILE A 142 2.46 5.43 -27.77
CA ILE A 142 2.76 6.35 -28.87
C ILE A 142 4.27 6.46 -29.08
N VAL A 143 5.04 6.56 -28.00
CA VAL A 143 6.49 6.80 -28.05
C VAL A 143 7.29 5.52 -28.31
N THR A 144 6.95 4.42 -27.64
CA THR A 144 7.74 3.18 -27.72
C THR A 144 7.12 2.13 -28.65
N GLY A 145 5.88 2.34 -29.12
CA GLY A 145 5.10 1.32 -29.82
C GLY A 145 4.62 0.19 -28.92
N VAL A 146 4.96 0.20 -27.62
CA VAL A 146 4.64 -0.89 -26.69
C VAL A 146 3.42 -0.52 -25.86
N GLY A 147 2.39 -1.36 -25.95
CA GLY A 147 1.21 -1.27 -25.09
C GLY A 147 0.32 -2.49 -25.25
N VAL A 148 -0.48 -2.78 -24.23
CA VAL A 148 -1.42 -3.91 -24.25
C VAL A 148 -2.83 -3.40 -23.93
N PRO A 149 -3.89 -3.81 -24.67
CA PRO A 149 -5.26 -3.52 -24.29
C PRO A 149 -5.54 -3.96 -22.85
N GLN A 150 -6.07 -3.05 -22.02
CA GLN A 150 -6.09 -3.24 -20.57
C GLN A 150 -6.87 -4.47 -20.13
N ILE A 151 -8.02 -4.75 -20.76
CA ILE A 151 -8.83 -5.95 -20.48
C ILE A 151 -8.01 -7.22 -20.76
N THR A 152 -7.29 -7.25 -21.88
CA THR A 152 -6.41 -8.37 -22.25
C THR A 152 -5.26 -8.54 -21.25
N ALA A 153 -4.63 -7.43 -20.83
CA ALA A 153 -3.54 -7.46 -19.84
C ALA A 153 -4.02 -8.04 -18.50
N ILE A 154 -5.15 -7.53 -17.98
CA ILE A 154 -5.78 -8.02 -16.75
C ILE A 154 -6.16 -9.49 -16.88
N ALA A 155 -6.82 -9.89 -17.97
CA ALA A 155 -7.25 -11.28 -18.18
C ALA A 155 -6.07 -12.26 -18.30
N ARG A 156 -4.95 -11.86 -18.91
CA ARG A 156 -3.74 -12.69 -19.01
C ARG A 156 -3.04 -12.82 -17.65
N CYS A 157 -2.86 -11.72 -16.93
CA CYS A 157 -2.25 -11.74 -15.60
C CYS A 157 -3.12 -12.52 -14.62
N GLY A 158 -4.42 -12.24 -14.57
CA GLY A 158 -5.38 -12.90 -13.69
C GLY A 158 -5.49 -14.41 -13.92
N ARG A 159 -5.41 -14.90 -15.16
CA ARG A 159 -5.39 -16.35 -15.43
C ARG A 159 -4.09 -17.04 -15.05
N SER A 160 -2.99 -16.30 -15.02
CA SER A 160 -1.66 -16.86 -14.71
C SER A 160 -1.42 -17.04 -13.22
N VAL A 161 -2.19 -16.36 -12.39
CA VAL A 161 -2.15 -16.45 -10.93
C VAL A 161 -3.24 -17.41 -10.47
N GLY A 162 -2.87 -18.43 -9.69
CA GLY A 162 -3.83 -19.41 -9.17
C GLY A 162 -4.84 -18.73 -8.24
N ARG A 163 -6.06 -19.28 -8.14
CA ARG A 163 -7.09 -18.77 -7.20
C ARG A 163 -6.57 -18.71 -5.77
N ASP A 164 -5.70 -19.65 -5.40
CA ASP A 164 -5.13 -19.79 -4.06
C ASP A 164 -4.24 -18.62 -3.62
N TRP A 165 -3.78 -17.81 -4.57
CA TRP A 165 -2.98 -16.61 -4.29
C TRP A 165 -3.83 -15.40 -3.90
N TYR A 166 -5.14 -15.43 -4.15
CA TYR A 166 -6.05 -14.38 -3.70
C TYR A 166 -6.61 -14.71 -2.31
N PRO A 167 -6.27 -13.94 -1.26
CA PRO A 167 -6.80 -14.18 0.08
C PRO A 167 -8.33 -14.12 0.15
N SER A 168 -8.97 -13.37 -0.76
CA SER A 168 -10.43 -13.18 -0.82
C SER A 168 -11.20 -14.28 -1.57
N TYR A 169 -10.51 -15.28 -2.13
CA TYR A 169 -11.14 -16.43 -2.81
C TYR A 169 -10.98 -17.75 -2.02
N ARG A 170 -10.48 -17.66 -0.77
CA ARG A 170 -10.57 -18.73 0.23
C ARG A 170 -11.83 -18.58 1.07
#